data_AF-A0A811SC59-F1
#
_entry.id   AF-A0A811SC59-F1
#
_cell.length_a   1.000
_cell.length_b   1.000
_cell.length_c   1.000
_cell.angle_alpha   90.00
_cell.angle_beta   90.00
_cell.angle_gamma   90.00
#
_symmetry.space_group_name_H-M   'P 1'
#
loop_
_entity.id
_entity.type
_entity.pdbx_description
1 polymer ?
#
loop_
_entity_poly.entity_id
_entity_poly.type
_entity_poly.pdbx_seq_one_letter_code
_entity_poly.pdbx_strand_id
1 'polypeptide(L)'
;MASDGGLVHGQEFMSYTVIPFRNWLCWIDYNRGILFGDMFGPTPTVTLVRLPPEEEFGSTHAHPPNLSRRWMYRGVSAIDVGNCLKFIKVDRHDGVPYGPLKDGAGFTITCHTLLLKDKVLKDKVWEKDYSVTSNELWSANPLEDLPRDILMFPQVNIDRPHVAHFLIIEKSVYTWKKMWVVTIDMNTKKVESFNPYINGMEARGTEDADLAKEKSFGSSPSPLWVLRVPPSLKESFIDALCNSSSV
;
A
#
# COMPACT_ATOMS: atom_id res chain seq x y z
N MET A 1 -34.05 14.58 -37.54
CA MET A 1 -33.35 15.14 -36.37
C MET A 1 -32.93 13.98 -35.49
N ALA A 2 -31.68 13.57 -35.59
CA ALA A 2 -31.08 12.61 -34.68
C ALA A 2 -30.46 13.42 -33.54
N SER A 3 -30.92 13.19 -32.31
CA SER A 3 -30.32 13.78 -31.11
C SER A 3 -29.17 12.88 -30.64
N ASP A 4 -28.00 13.49 -30.49
CA ASP A 4 -26.73 12.92 -30.07
C ASP A 4 -26.84 11.94 -28.90
N GLY A 5 -26.46 10.68 -29.16
CA GLY A 5 -26.06 9.73 -28.13
C GLY A 5 -24.66 10.09 -27.66
N GLY A 6 -24.57 10.98 -26.68
CA GLY A 6 -23.33 11.24 -25.96
C GLY A 6 -22.86 9.97 -25.24
N LEU A 7 -21.88 9.29 -25.83
CA LEU A 7 -21.09 8.25 -25.17
C LEU A 7 -20.40 8.86 -23.95
N VAL A 8 -21.01 8.70 -22.77
CA VAL A 8 -20.31 8.92 -21.51
C VAL A 8 -19.28 7.81 -21.41
N HIS A 9 -17.99 8.12 -21.61
CA HIS A 9 -16.90 7.18 -21.35
C HIS A 9 -16.99 6.73 -19.88
N GLY A 10 -17.57 5.54 -19.66
CA GLY A 10 -17.59 4.89 -18.37
C GLY A 10 -16.16 4.58 -17.97
N GLN A 11 -15.56 5.45 -17.17
CA GLN A 11 -14.20 5.24 -16.69
C GLN A 11 -14.25 4.09 -15.66
N GLU A 12 -13.55 2.99 -15.94
CA GLU A 12 -13.60 1.72 -15.18
C GLU A 12 -12.99 1.82 -13.76
N PHE A 13 -13.62 1.17 -12.77
CA PHE A 13 -13.09 1.03 -11.40
C PHE A 13 -12.11 -0.13 -11.36
N MET A 14 -10.84 0.14 -11.03
CA MET A 14 -9.80 -0.88 -11.01
C MET A 14 -9.51 -1.28 -9.56
N SER A 15 -9.91 -2.50 -9.20
CA SER A 15 -9.64 -3.06 -7.87
C SER A 15 -8.19 -3.54 -7.78
N TYR A 16 -7.34 -2.82 -7.04
CA TYR A 16 -5.95 -3.22 -6.81
C TYR A 16 -5.81 -4.17 -5.62
N THR A 17 -6.65 -4.01 -4.61
CA THR A 17 -6.72 -4.91 -3.46
C THR A 17 -8.14 -4.98 -2.91
N VAL A 18 -8.44 -6.07 -2.21
CA VAL A 18 -9.69 -6.27 -1.49
C VAL A 18 -9.33 -6.61 -0.05
N ILE A 19 -9.84 -5.83 0.89
CA ILE A 19 -9.64 -6.09 2.32
C ILE A 19 -10.98 -6.48 2.96
N PRO A 20 -11.04 -7.60 3.70
CA PRO A 20 -12.19 -7.86 4.56
C PRO A 20 -12.16 -6.85 5.72
N PHE A 21 -13.30 -6.26 6.03
CA PHE A 21 -13.45 -5.32 7.14
C PHE A 21 -14.79 -5.55 7.81
N ARG A 22 -14.80 -6.16 8.99
CA ARG A 22 -16.04 -6.58 9.67
C ARG A 22 -16.92 -7.41 8.70
N ASN A 23 -18.14 -6.93 8.41
CA ASN A 23 -19.08 -7.55 7.46
C ASN A 23 -19.04 -6.88 6.08
N TRP A 24 -17.98 -6.14 5.75
CA TRP A 24 -17.82 -5.50 4.46
C TRP A 24 -16.65 -6.09 3.70
N LEU A 25 -16.81 -6.12 2.38
CA LEU A 25 -15.69 -6.22 1.46
C LEU A 25 -15.35 -4.81 0.96
N CYS A 26 -14.09 -4.42 1.07
CA CYS A 26 -13.62 -3.11 0.67
C CYS A 26 -12.72 -3.25 -0.57
N TRP A 27 -13.23 -2.88 -1.75
CA TRP A 27 -12.46 -2.83 -2.98
C TRP A 27 -11.76 -1.48 -3.11
N ILE A 28 -10.45 -1.51 -3.28
CA ILE A 28 -9.63 -0.30 -3.28
C ILE A 28 -9.16 0.00 -4.70
N ASP A 29 -9.58 1.17 -5.19
CA ASP A 29 -9.02 1.83 -6.36
C ASP A 29 -8.23 3.05 -5.88
N TYR A 30 -6.89 2.97 -5.95
CA TYR A 30 -6.00 4.02 -5.46
C TYR A 30 -6.13 5.37 -6.19
N ASN A 31 -6.87 5.43 -7.29
CA ASN A 31 -7.20 6.65 -8.01
C ASN A 31 -8.60 7.17 -7.66
N ARG A 32 -9.55 6.30 -7.30
CA ARG A 32 -10.95 6.68 -7.14
C ARG A 32 -11.43 6.73 -5.71
N GLY A 33 -10.99 5.79 -4.87
CA GLY A 33 -11.58 5.56 -3.56
C GLY A 33 -11.68 4.09 -3.18
N ILE A 34 -12.46 3.87 -2.14
CA ILE A 34 -12.76 2.55 -1.59
C ILE A 34 -14.26 2.31 -1.76
N LEU A 35 -14.63 1.24 -2.44
CA LEU A 35 -16.01 0.75 -2.46
C LEU A 35 -16.20 -0.19 -1.28
N PHE A 36 -17.09 0.18 -0.36
CA PHE A 36 -17.54 -0.66 0.73
C PHE A 36 -18.79 -1.40 0.31
N GLY A 37 -18.73 -2.73 0.23
CA GLY A 37 -19.90 -3.58 -0.02
C GLY A 37 -20.38 -4.29 1.22
N ASP A 38 -21.63 -4.05 1.60
CA ASP A 38 -22.35 -4.90 2.55
C ASP A 38 -23.05 -6.02 1.81
N MET A 39 -22.36 -7.15 1.68
CA MET A 39 -22.87 -8.34 0.99
C MET A 39 -23.64 -9.28 1.93
N PHE A 40 -23.63 -9.01 3.24
CA PHE A 40 -24.24 -9.87 4.25
C PHE A 40 -25.49 -9.26 4.88
N GLY A 41 -25.82 -8.01 4.56
CA GLY A 41 -27.11 -7.40 4.86
C GLY A 41 -28.27 -7.99 4.04
N PRO A 42 -29.53 -7.73 4.45
CA PRO A 42 -30.72 -8.22 3.74
C PRO A 42 -30.81 -7.68 2.30
N THR A 43 -30.19 -6.52 2.06
CA THR A 43 -30.04 -5.93 0.73
C THR A 43 -28.58 -5.57 0.52
N PRO A 44 -27.92 -6.08 -0.54
CA PRO A 44 -26.57 -5.68 -0.90
C PRO A 44 -26.48 -4.17 -1.10
N THR A 45 -25.58 -3.50 -0.37
CA THR A 45 -25.32 -2.07 -0.56
C THR A 45 -23.86 -1.83 -0.91
N VAL A 46 -23.61 -0.79 -1.71
CA VAL A 46 -22.26 -0.35 -2.06
C VAL A 46 -22.14 1.15 -1.79
N THR A 47 -21.14 1.55 -1.03
CA THR A 47 -20.83 2.96 -0.75
C THR A 47 -19.42 3.30 -1.16
N LEU A 48 -19.24 4.35 -1.96
CA LEU A 48 -17.93 4.87 -2.33
C LEU A 48 -17.45 5.90 -1.31
N VAL A 49 -16.32 5.64 -0.68
CA VAL A 49 -15.58 6.62 0.12
C VAL A 49 -14.34 7.05 -0.66
N ARG A 50 -14.18 8.35 -0.89
CA ARG A 50 -13.00 8.88 -1.59
C ARG A 50 -11.77 8.79 -0.69
N LEU A 51 -10.61 8.51 -1.29
CA LEU A 51 -9.33 8.68 -0.60
C LEU A 51 -9.08 10.17 -0.30
N PRO A 52 -8.22 10.51 0.68
CA PRO A 52 -7.91 11.89 0.99
C PRO A 52 -7.53 12.69 -0.28
N PRO A 53 -8.03 13.92 -0.42
CA PRO A 53 -7.71 14.76 -1.58
C PRO A 53 -6.21 15.02 -1.67
N GLU A 54 -5.72 15.18 -2.91
CA GLU A 54 -4.40 15.76 -3.16
C GLU A 54 -4.46 17.24 -2.78
N GLU A 55 -3.43 17.76 -2.11
CA GLU A 55 -3.15 19.19 -2.24
C GLU A 55 -3.00 19.43 -3.73
N GLU A 56 -3.82 20.33 -4.30
CA GLU A 56 -3.74 20.69 -5.71
C GLU A 56 -2.30 21.11 -5.98
N PHE A 57 -1.52 20.24 -6.63
CA PHE A 57 -0.22 20.63 -7.15
C PHE A 57 -0.49 21.85 -8.01
N GLY A 58 0.04 22.99 -7.56
CA GLY A 58 -0.17 24.29 -8.18
C GLY A 58 -0.15 24.14 -9.69
N SER A 59 -1.28 24.48 -10.31
CA SER A 59 -1.54 24.31 -11.72
C SER A 59 -0.57 25.17 -12.54
N THR A 60 0.60 24.63 -12.84
CA THR A 60 1.46 25.11 -13.92
C THR A 60 1.92 23.91 -14.74
N HIS A 61 1.11 23.68 -15.79
CA HIS A 61 1.39 22.86 -16.96
C HIS A 61 1.20 21.34 -16.87
N ALA A 62 0.31 20.90 -17.76
CA ALA A 62 0.03 19.53 -18.21
C ALA A 62 -0.65 18.62 -17.19
N HIS A 63 -1.74 18.00 -17.63
CA HIS A 63 -2.40 16.86 -16.99
C HIS A 63 -1.38 15.98 -16.23
N PRO A 64 -1.63 15.61 -14.96
CA PRO A 64 -0.69 14.81 -14.20
C PRO A 64 -0.35 13.56 -15.04
N PRO A 65 0.90 13.40 -15.48
CA PRO A 65 1.23 12.34 -16.41
C PRO A 65 1.03 11.02 -15.69
N ASN A 66 0.02 10.27 -16.12
CA ASN A 66 -0.26 8.89 -15.75
C ASN A 66 -0.71 8.62 -14.29
N LEU A 67 -2.03 8.74 -14.06
CA LEU A 67 -2.74 8.10 -12.93
C LEU A 67 -2.48 6.58 -12.83
N SER A 68 -2.06 5.94 -13.92
CA SER A 68 -1.93 4.47 -14.06
C SER A 68 -0.91 3.82 -13.13
N ARG A 69 -0.01 4.58 -12.48
CA ARG A 69 1.03 4.02 -11.58
C ARG A 69 0.97 4.52 -10.14
N ARG A 70 -0.03 5.34 -9.80
CA ARG A 70 -0.23 5.86 -8.43
C ARG A 70 -0.41 4.76 -7.39
N TRP A 71 -0.97 3.61 -7.80
CA TRP A 71 -1.12 2.42 -6.96
C TRP A 71 0.21 1.91 -6.38
N MET A 72 1.33 2.17 -7.06
CA MET A 72 2.66 1.76 -6.56
C MET A 72 3.15 2.62 -5.40
N TYR A 73 2.51 3.75 -5.12
CA TYR A 73 2.93 4.71 -4.11
C TYR A 73 1.84 4.94 -3.05
N ARG A 74 0.83 4.05 -3.02
CA ARG A 74 -0.35 4.18 -2.17
C ARG A 74 -0.68 2.84 -1.53
N GLY A 75 -1.14 2.90 -0.29
CA GLY A 75 -1.50 1.75 0.52
C GLY A 75 -2.70 2.05 1.39
N VAL A 76 -3.61 1.08 1.54
CA VAL A 76 -4.66 1.11 2.56
C VAL A 76 -4.56 -0.16 3.40
N SER A 77 -4.65 -0.01 4.70
CA SER A 77 -4.64 -1.12 5.66
C SER A 77 -5.76 -0.96 6.67
N ALA A 78 -6.45 -2.06 7.00
CA ALA A 78 -7.35 -2.09 8.14
C ALA A 78 -6.52 -2.23 9.42
N ILE A 79 -6.77 -1.35 10.39
CA ILE A 79 -6.09 -1.32 11.70
C ILE A 79 -7.14 -1.30 12.82
N ASP A 80 -6.69 -1.34 14.08
CA ASP A 80 -7.56 -1.28 15.26
C ASP A 80 -8.67 -2.33 15.20
N VAL A 81 -8.31 -3.59 14.94
CA VAL A 81 -9.25 -4.73 14.83
C VAL A 81 -10.38 -4.47 13.82
N GLY A 82 -10.08 -3.73 12.74
CA GLY A 82 -11.09 -3.37 11.74
C GLY A 82 -12.09 -2.33 12.25
N ASN A 83 -11.60 -1.34 13.01
CA ASN A 83 -12.37 -0.14 13.37
C ASN A 83 -11.91 1.10 12.61
N CYS A 84 -10.72 1.05 12.02
CA CYS A 84 -10.12 2.16 11.28
C CYS A 84 -9.49 1.64 9.98
N LEU A 85 -9.49 2.49 8.95
CA LEU A 85 -8.58 2.32 7.82
C LEU A 85 -7.47 3.34 7.92
N LYS A 86 -6.24 2.91 7.62
CA LYS A 86 -5.11 3.81 7.45
C LYS A 86 -4.70 3.86 5.99
N PHE A 87 -4.64 5.06 5.44
CA PHE A 87 -4.15 5.33 4.10
C PHE A 87 -2.77 5.96 4.18
N ILE A 88 -1.84 5.41 3.41
CA ILE A 88 -0.48 5.92 3.28
C ILE A 88 -0.18 6.20 1.82
N LYS A 89 0.45 7.34 1.54
CA LYS A 89 0.93 7.70 0.21
C LYS A 89 2.35 8.23 0.23
N VAL A 90 3.06 8.04 -0.88
CA VAL A 90 4.39 8.60 -1.15
C VAL A 90 4.30 9.50 -2.37
N ASP A 91 4.43 10.80 -2.16
CA ASP A 91 4.43 11.81 -3.22
C ASP A 91 5.88 12.14 -3.60
N ARG A 92 6.29 11.78 -4.82
CA ARG A 92 7.62 12.11 -5.37
C ARG A 92 7.70 13.52 -5.91
N HIS A 93 8.86 14.14 -5.79
CA HIS A 93 9.09 15.54 -6.18
C HIS A 93 9.90 15.70 -7.49
N ASP A 94 10.11 14.62 -8.25
CA ASP A 94 10.94 14.59 -9.47
C ASP A 94 10.16 14.78 -10.78
N GLY A 95 8.82 14.84 -10.70
CA GLY A 95 7.91 14.96 -11.84
C GLY A 95 7.86 13.71 -12.74
N VAL A 96 8.40 12.57 -12.31
CA VAL A 96 8.46 11.33 -13.10
C VAL A 96 7.40 10.34 -12.63
N PRO A 97 6.59 9.69 -13.49
CA PRO A 97 5.53 8.81 -13.01
C PRO A 97 6.03 7.51 -12.36
N TYR A 98 7.18 7.00 -12.79
CA TYR A 98 7.79 5.76 -12.30
C TYR A 98 9.26 5.67 -12.74
N GLY A 99 10.12 5.14 -11.87
CA GLY A 99 11.56 5.22 -12.08
C GLY A 99 12.30 5.30 -10.76
N PRO A 100 13.63 5.11 -10.80
CA PRO A 100 14.50 5.64 -9.76
C PRO A 100 14.21 7.12 -9.56
N LEU A 101 14.38 7.59 -8.33
CA LEU A 101 14.31 9.00 -8.01
C LEU A 101 15.43 9.75 -8.75
N LYS A 102 15.12 10.91 -9.34
CA LYS A 102 16.17 11.77 -9.94
C LYS A 102 17.17 12.22 -8.87
N ASP A 103 18.43 12.38 -9.27
CA ASP A 103 19.47 12.90 -8.39
C ASP A 103 19.06 14.24 -7.75
N GLY A 104 19.21 14.32 -6.42
CA GLY A 104 18.84 15.49 -5.62
C GLY A 104 17.33 15.71 -5.42
N ALA A 105 16.46 14.92 -6.05
CA ALA A 105 15.03 14.96 -5.79
C ALA A 105 14.66 14.23 -4.49
N GLY A 106 13.52 14.58 -3.92
CA GLY A 106 12.99 13.98 -2.70
C GLY A 106 11.57 13.43 -2.87
N PHE A 107 10.98 13.04 -1.75
CA PHE A 107 9.58 12.62 -1.67
C PHE A 107 8.99 12.98 -0.30
N THR A 108 7.66 12.91 -0.20
CA THR A 108 6.90 13.09 1.05
C THR A 108 6.02 11.88 1.30
N ILE A 109 6.17 11.24 2.45
CA ILE A 109 5.27 10.20 2.93
C ILE A 109 4.17 10.89 3.74
N THR A 110 2.90 10.60 3.45
CA THR A 110 1.77 11.14 4.22
C THR A 110 0.81 10.02 4.63
N CYS A 111 0.38 10.04 5.89
CA CYS A 111 -0.57 9.10 6.47
C CYS A 111 -1.88 9.78 6.85
N HIS A 112 -2.99 9.07 6.65
CA HIS A 112 -4.32 9.48 7.06
C HIS A 112 -5.08 8.31 7.68
N THR A 113 -5.95 8.60 8.64
CA THR A 113 -6.82 7.62 9.28
C THR A 113 -8.29 7.93 8.99
N LEU A 114 -9.08 6.90 8.70
CA LEU A 114 -10.53 6.95 8.58
C LEU A 114 -11.15 6.13 9.70
N LEU A 115 -11.88 6.79 10.60
CA LEU A 115 -12.56 6.14 11.72
C LEU A 115 -13.92 5.55 11.28
N LEU A 116 -14.11 4.24 11.47
CA LEU A 116 -15.27 3.48 11.00
C LEU A 116 -16.04 2.78 12.13
N LYS A 117 -16.01 3.35 13.35
CA LYS A 117 -16.70 2.76 14.51
C LYS A 117 -18.20 2.51 14.25
N ASP A 118 -18.86 3.43 13.56
CA ASP A 118 -20.28 3.33 13.20
C ASP A 118 -20.49 2.91 11.74
N LYS A 119 -21.60 2.21 11.46
CA LYS A 119 -21.93 1.70 10.12
C LYS A 119 -22.31 2.76 9.07
N VAL A 120 -22.35 4.04 9.45
CA VAL A 120 -22.71 5.13 8.54
C VAL A 120 -21.46 5.67 7.85
N LEU A 121 -21.33 5.39 6.55
CA LEU A 121 -20.17 5.76 5.74
C LEU A 121 -20.26 7.15 5.10
N LYS A 122 -21.46 7.74 5.03
CA LYS A 122 -21.76 8.92 4.19
C LYS A 122 -21.04 10.20 4.61
N ASP A 123 -20.61 10.29 5.87
CA ASP A 123 -20.00 11.50 6.45
C ASP A 123 -18.60 11.23 7.01
N LYS A 124 -17.97 10.11 6.64
CA LYS A 124 -16.64 9.74 7.15
C LYS A 124 -15.57 10.55 6.43
N VAL A 125 -14.79 11.29 7.22
CA VAL A 125 -13.70 12.14 6.74
C VAL A 125 -12.38 11.51 7.15
N TRP A 126 -11.41 11.55 6.23
CA TRP A 126 -10.04 11.17 6.54
C TRP A 126 -9.35 12.25 7.34
N GLU A 127 -8.76 11.88 8.46
CA GLU A 127 -7.92 12.75 9.28
C GLU A 127 -6.46 12.54 8.88
N LYS A 128 -5.71 13.63 8.67
CA LYS A 128 -4.27 13.56 8.41
C LYS A 128 -3.55 13.27 9.72
N ASP A 129 -2.77 12.21 9.77
CA ASP A 129 -1.99 11.85 10.96
C ASP A 129 -0.68 12.66 11.01
N TYR A 130 0.14 12.51 9.96
CA TYR A 130 1.47 13.11 9.85
C TYR A 130 1.99 13.03 8.41
N SER A 131 3.02 13.83 8.15
CA SER A 131 3.84 13.77 6.93
C SER A 131 5.32 13.71 7.30
N VAL A 132 6.11 12.96 6.53
CA VAL A 132 7.57 12.85 6.67
C VAL A 132 8.21 13.08 5.31
N THR A 133 9.09 14.07 5.21
CA THR A 133 9.87 14.33 4.00
C THR A 133 11.09 13.43 3.93
N SER A 134 11.58 13.16 2.72
CA SER A 134 12.82 12.41 2.51
C SER A 134 14.02 13.06 3.20
N ASN A 135 14.07 14.40 3.28
CA ASN A 135 15.13 15.12 3.99
C ASN A 135 15.11 14.85 5.50
N GLU A 136 13.93 14.89 6.13
CA GLU A 136 13.79 14.52 7.55
C GLU A 136 14.15 13.05 7.78
N LEU A 137 13.70 12.16 6.89
CA LEU A 137 14.00 10.72 6.96
C LEU A 137 15.51 10.47 6.84
N TRP A 138 16.18 11.02 5.83
CA TRP A 138 17.62 10.85 5.64
C TRP A 138 18.44 11.50 6.75
N SER A 139 17.99 12.64 7.29
CA SER A 139 18.67 13.29 8.41
C SER A 139 18.59 12.46 9.70
N ALA A 140 17.46 11.77 9.93
CA ALA A 140 17.27 10.88 11.07
C ALA A 140 18.03 9.54 10.92
N ASN A 141 18.43 9.19 9.69
CA ASN A 141 19.08 7.92 9.35
C ASN A 141 20.34 8.18 8.52
N PRO A 142 21.44 8.67 9.13
CA PRO A 142 22.68 9.01 8.41
C PRO A 142 23.45 7.79 7.91
N LEU A 143 22.98 6.57 8.18
CA LEU A 143 23.60 5.32 7.73
C LEU A 143 23.82 5.36 6.22
N GLU A 144 25.08 5.23 5.81
CA GLU A 144 25.51 5.31 4.41
C GLU A 144 24.87 4.24 3.53
N ASP A 145 24.44 3.12 4.15
CA ASP A 145 23.90 1.95 3.45
C ASP A 145 22.41 2.05 3.11
N LEU A 146 21.68 3.07 3.59
CA LEU A 146 20.27 3.23 3.22
C LEU A 146 20.17 3.82 1.80
N PRO A 147 19.61 3.11 0.81
CA PRO A 147 19.46 3.66 -0.52
C PRO A 147 18.55 4.89 -0.48
N ARG A 148 19.07 6.02 -0.95
CA ARG A 148 18.35 7.30 -1.01
C ARG A 148 17.44 7.37 -2.25
N ASP A 149 16.59 6.36 -2.39
CA ASP A 149 15.70 6.19 -3.54
C ASP A 149 14.22 6.21 -3.11
N ILE A 150 13.31 6.19 -4.08
CA ILE A 150 11.86 6.27 -3.88
C ILE A 150 11.32 5.01 -3.18
N LEU A 151 10.51 5.25 -2.15
CA LEU A 151 9.79 4.19 -1.45
C LEU A 151 8.51 3.80 -2.20
N MET A 152 8.35 2.51 -2.47
CA MET A 152 7.24 1.94 -3.24
C MET A 152 6.42 0.98 -2.38
N PHE A 153 5.20 0.68 -2.83
CA PHE A 153 4.27 -0.27 -2.24
C PHE A 153 4.11 -0.12 -0.72
N PRO A 154 3.73 1.08 -0.25
CA PRO A 154 3.65 1.34 1.18
C PRO A 154 2.55 0.50 1.81
N GLN A 155 2.84 -0.11 2.96
CA GLN A 155 1.86 -0.84 3.76
C GLN A 155 2.04 -0.52 5.24
N VAL A 156 0.95 -0.19 5.92
CA VAL A 156 0.96 0.08 7.35
C VAL A 156 0.92 -1.24 8.11
N ASN A 157 1.71 -1.34 9.18
CA ASN A 157 1.65 -2.47 10.10
C ASN A 157 0.33 -2.45 10.89
N ILE A 158 -0.40 -3.57 10.89
CA ILE A 158 -1.75 -3.66 11.47
C ILE A 158 -1.72 -3.51 13.00
N ASP A 159 -0.71 -4.10 13.66
CA ASP A 159 -0.56 -4.11 15.11
C ASP A 159 0.17 -2.87 15.63
N ARG A 160 1.04 -2.28 14.79
CA ARG A 160 1.82 -1.08 15.07
C ARG A 160 1.50 0.00 14.02
N PRO A 161 0.35 0.69 14.07
CA PRO A 161 -0.07 1.62 13.02
C PRO A 161 0.85 2.82 12.75
N HIS A 162 1.84 3.07 13.63
CA HIS A 162 2.89 4.07 13.42
C HIS A 162 4.06 3.55 12.56
N VAL A 163 4.11 2.24 12.28
CA VAL A 163 5.13 1.61 11.44
C VAL A 163 4.59 1.39 10.04
N ALA A 164 5.41 1.71 9.04
CA ALA A 164 5.12 1.43 7.64
C ALA A 164 6.27 0.64 6.99
N HIS A 165 5.88 -0.30 6.14
CA HIS A 165 6.76 -1.11 5.32
C HIS A 165 6.71 -0.60 3.88
N PHE A 166 7.87 -0.61 3.21
CA PHE A 166 8.04 -0.15 1.85
C PHE A 166 8.97 -1.10 1.10
N LEU A 167 8.92 -1.03 -0.22
CA LEU A 167 9.88 -1.64 -1.11
C LEU A 167 10.77 -0.55 -1.76
N ILE A 168 12.07 -0.78 -1.73
CA ILE A 168 13.02 -0.14 -2.64
C ILE A 168 13.33 -1.15 -3.74
N ILE A 169 13.25 -0.74 -4.99
CA ILE A 169 13.46 -1.62 -6.14
C ILE A 169 14.61 -1.08 -6.99
N GLU A 170 15.74 -1.77 -6.98
CA GLU A 170 16.83 -1.47 -7.90
C GLU A 170 16.42 -1.92 -9.31
N LYS A 171 16.31 -0.95 -10.21
CA LYS A 171 16.12 -1.24 -11.63
C LYS A 171 17.46 -1.46 -12.31
N SER A 172 17.58 -2.59 -12.98
CA SER A 172 18.51 -2.72 -14.11
C SER A 172 17.75 -2.61 -15.42
N VAL A 173 18.45 -2.21 -16.49
CA VAL A 173 17.93 -1.90 -17.83
C VAL A 173 17.02 -3.00 -18.42
N TYR A 174 17.09 -4.25 -17.91
CA TYR A 174 16.33 -5.39 -18.45
C TYR A 174 15.60 -6.28 -17.42
N THR A 175 15.84 -6.14 -16.11
CA THR A 175 15.23 -6.99 -15.07
C THR A 175 15.15 -6.28 -13.70
N TRP A 176 14.16 -6.65 -12.88
CA TRP A 176 14.17 -6.38 -11.43
C TRP A 176 15.25 -7.26 -10.78
N LYS A 177 16.37 -6.67 -10.37
CA LYS A 177 17.52 -7.44 -9.85
C LYS A 177 17.54 -7.55 -8.35
N LYS A 178 17.23 -6.48 -7.63
CA LYS A 178 17.24 -6.46 -6.17
C LYS A 178 16.10 -5.62 -5.66
N MET A 179 15.47 -6.11 -4.62
CA MET A 179 14.45 -5.40 -3.87
C MET A 179 14.85 -5.43 -2.40
N TRP A 180 14.46 -4.42 -1.65
CA TRP A 180 14.63 -4.39 -0.21
C TRP A 180 13.32 -4.03 0.45
N VAL A 181 13.00 -4.73 1.53
CA VAL A 181 11.94 -4.33 2.44
C VAL A 181 12.53 -3.35 3.44
N VAL A 182 11.97 -2.15 3.47
CA VAL A 182 12.34 -1.10 4.43
C VAL A 182 11.19 -0.95 5.41
N THR A 183 11.50 -1.02 6.70
CA THR A 183 10.53 -0.76 7.77
C THR A 183 10.90 0.54 8.45
N ILE A 184 9.94 1.46 8.55
CA ILE A 184 10.15 2.78 9.11
C ILE A 184 9.14 2.99 10.24
N ASP A 185 9.64 3.35 11.41
CA ASP A 185 8.82 3.96 12.46
C ASP A 185 8.57 5.41 12.07
N MET A 186 7.33 5.74 11.73
CA MET A 186 6.97 7.04 11.19
C MET A 186 6.85 8.13 12.26
N ASN A 187 6.68 7.77 13.53
CA ASN A 187 6.65 8.74 14.63
C ASN A 187 8.06 9.29 14.90
N THR A 188 9.04 8.40 14.88
CA THR A 188 10.45 8.73 15.14
C THR A 188 11.24 9.01 13.87
N LYS A 189 10.67 8.69 12.70
CA LYS A 189 11.28 8.80 11.37
C LYS A 189 12.52 7.91 11.22
N LYS A 190 12.64 6.85 12.03
CA LYS A 190 13.80 5.95 12.01
C LYS A 190 13.51 4.69 11.21
N VAL A 191 14.52 4.22 10.47
CA VAL A 191 14.50 2.92 9.82
C VAL A 191 14.74 1.84 10.88
N GLU A 192 13.74 0.99 11.11
CA GLU A 192 13.85 -0.14 12.03
C GLU A 192 14.55 -1.34 11.39
N SER A 193 14.34 -1.53 10.08
CA SER A 193 15.00 -2.59 9.34
C SER A 193 15.11 -2.27 7.85
N PHE A 194 16.16 -2.81 7.24
CA PHE A 194 16.44 -2.73 5.82
C PHE A 194 16.97 -4.10 5.38
N ASN A 195 16.11 -4.93 4.78
CA ASN A 195 16.42 -6.31 4.46
C ASN A 195 16.29 -6.57 2.96
N PRO A 196 17.23 -7.30 2.34
CA PRO A 196 17.05 -7.75 0.97
C PRO A 196 15.81 -8.64 0.87
N TYR A 197 14.98 -8.36 -0.12
CA TYR A 197 13.86 -9.20 -0.50
C TYR A 197 14.37 -10.30 -1.42
N ILE A 198 14.38 -11.53 -0.92
CA ILE A 198 14.77 -12.70 -1.69
C ILE A 198 13.54 -13.21 -2.44
N ASN A 199 13.56 -13.09 -3.77
CA ASN A 199 12.51 -13.69 -4.60
C ASN A 199 12.69 -15.21 -4.65
N GLY A 200 11.61 -15.99 -4.65
CA GLY A 200 11.67 -17.46 -4.61
C GLY A 200 12.45 -18.13 -5.76
N MET A 201 12.67 -17.38 -6.85
CA MET A 201 13.51 -17.79 -7.98
C MET A 201 15.01 -17.75 -7.67
N GLU A 202 15.47 -16.87 -6.77
CA GLU A 202 16.89 -16.69 -6.40
C GLU A 202 17.34 -17.64 -5.28
N ALA A 203 16.40 -18.24 -4.55
CA ALA A 203 16.68 -19.23 -3.51
C ALA A 203 16.84 -20.67 -4.06
N ARG A 204 16.93 -20.85 -5.38
CA ARG A 204 17.23 -22.18 -5.96
C ARG A 204 18.66 -22.58 -5.59
N GLY A 205 18.78 -23.48 -4.61
CA GLY A 205 20.05 -24.09 -4.20
C GLY A 205 20.60 -23.64 -2.84
N THR A 206 19.83 -22.86 -2.07
CA THR A 206 20.15 -22.54 -0.66
C THR A 206 19.31 -23.39 0.29
N GLU A 207 19.71 -23.50 1.56
CA GLU A 207 19.00 -24.32 2.58
C GLU A 207 17.53 -23.89 2.79
N ASP A 208 17.17 -22.67 2.40
CA ASP A 208 15.80 -22.11 2.45
C ASP A 208 15.00 -22.29 1.13
N ALA A 209 15.50 -23.07 0.17
CA ALA A 209 14.88 -23.27 -1.14
C ALA A 209 13.42 -23.75 -1.07
N ASP A 210 13.07 -24.49 -0.02
CA ASP A 210 11.72 -25.02 0.16
C ASP A 210 10.74 -23.94 0.66
N LEU A 211 11.19 -22.97 1.47
CA LEU A 211 10.39 -21.80 1.87
C LEU A 211 10.13 -20.84 0.71
N ALA A 212 11.02 -20.84 -0.28
CA ALA A 212 10.94 -20.00 -1.46
C ALA A 212 10.03 -20.57 -2.56
N LYS A 213 9.95 -21.91 -2.71
CA LYS A 213 9.06 -22.58 -3.66
C LYS A 213 7.57 -22.37 -3.34
N GLU A 214 7.22 -22.26 -2.06
CA GLU A 214 5.84 -22.04 -1.63
C GLU A 214 5.32 -20.63 -2.00
N LYS A 215 6.23 -19.68 -2.28
CA LYS A 215 5.92 -18.26 -2.52
C LYS A 215 5.81 -17.86 -4.00
N SER A 216 6.04 -18.78 -4.95
CA SER A 216 6.28 -18.43 -6.36
C SER A 216 5.08 -18.56 -7.31
N PHE A 217 3.83 -18.66 -6.83
CA PHE A 217 2.66 -18.58 -7.71
C PHE A 217 2.22 -17.13 -7.94
N GLY A 218 2.87 -16.46 -8.90
CA GLY A 218 2.42 -15.18 -9.46
C GLY A 218 3.56 -14.27 -9.91
N SER A 219 3.65 -13.98 -11.21
CA SER A 219 4.65 -13.14 -11.87
C SER A 219 4.50 -11.62 -11.61
N SER A 220 3.88 -11.25 -10.49
CA SER A 220 3.82 -9.89 -9.98
C SER A 220 3.73 -9.97 -8.44
N PRO A 221 4.56 -9.23 -7.68
CA PRO A 221 4.41 -9.18 -6.24
C PRO A 221 3.08 -8.52 -5.93
N SER A 222 2.07 -9.33 -5.59
CA SER A 222 0.89 -8.80 -4.92
C SER A 222 1.33 -8.34 -3.52
N PRO A 223 0.95 -7.14 -3.06
CA PRO A 223 1.28 -6.66 -1.71
C PRO A 223 0.92 -7.66 -0.61
N LEU A 224 -0.14 -8.45 -0.84
CA LEU A 224 -0.63 -9.50 0.06
C LEU A 224 0.37 -10.67 0.26
N TRP A 225 1.24 -10.96 -0.71
CA TRP A 225 2.20 -12.08 -0.60
C TRP A 225 3.49 -11.69 0.14
N VAL A 226 3.85 -10.40 0.13
CA VAL A 226 5.11 -9.89 0.69
C VAL A 226 5.13 -9.97 2.22
N LEU A 227 3.97 -10.06 2.88
CA LEU A 227 3.86 -10.01 4.34
C LEU A 227 3.29 -11.28 5.00
N ARG A 228 3.24 -12.41 4.29
CA ARG A 228 3.05 -13.73 4.95
C ARG A 228 4.37 -14.18 5.61
N VAL A 229 4.59 -13.59 6.79
CA VAL A 229 5.32 -14.03 8.01
C VAL A 229 6.83 -14.35 7.91
N PRO A 230 7.66 -13.80 8.83
CA PRO A 230 8.94 -14.41 9.21
C PRO A 230 8.72 -15.80 9.85
N PRO A 231 9.64 -16.76 9.69
CA PRO A 231 9.47 -18.13 10.22
C PRO A 231 9.24 -18.25 11.73
N SER A 232 9.52 -17.20 12.53
CA SER A 232 9.43 -17.22 13.99
C SER A 232 8.03 -17.01 14.59
N LEU A 233 6.97 -16.92 13.78
CA LEU A 233 5.59 -16.71 14.26
C LEU A 233 4.56 -17.70 13.67
N LYS A 234 5.03 -18.81 13.07
CA LYS A 234 4.13 -19.80 12.44
C LYS A 234 3.27 -20.62 13.42
N GLU A 235 3.61 -20.67 14.71
CA GLU A 235 2.89 -21.56 15.65
C GLU A 235 1.59 -20.99 16.22
N SER A 236 1.30 -19.68 16.17
CA SER A 236 0.09 -19.13 16.81
C SER A 236 -1.12 -18.92 15.89
N PHE A 237 -0.96 -18.97 14.57
CA PHE A 237 -2.04 -18.65 13.62
C PHE A 237 -2.74 -19.88 13.03
N ILE A 238 -2.08 -21.04 12.98
CA ILE A 238 -2.71 -22.31 12.54
C ILE A 238 -3.59 -22.89 13.67
N ASP A 239 -3.16 -22.76 14.93
CA ASP A 239 -3.95 -23.24 16.08
C ASP A 239 -5.25 -22.45 16.30
N ALA A 240 -5.30 -21.18 15.89
CA ALA A 240 -6.51 -20.36 15.97
C ALA A 240 -7.55 -20.69 14.88
N LEU A 241 -7.14 -21.31 13.77
CA LEU A 241 -8.04 -21.69 12.67
C LEU A 241 -8.52 -23.15 12.76
N CYS A 242 -7.83 -24.02 13.52
CA CYS A 242 -8.25 -25.40 13.73
C CYS A 242 -9.17 -25.63 14.94
N ASN A 243 -9.25 -24.70 15.90
CA ASN A 243 -10.04 -24.88 17.14
C ASN A 243 -11.45 -24.25 17.16
N SER A 244 -11.95 -23.70 16.06
CA SER A 244 -13.34 -23.21 15.97
C SER A 244 -14.32 -24.20 15.31
N SER A 245 -13.88 -25.44 15.07
CA SER A 245 -14.72 -26.54 14.56
C SER A 245 -14.87 -27.66 15.59
N SER A 246 -15.16 -27.32 16.85
CA SER A 246 -15.73 -28.24 17.83
C SER A 246 -16.19 -27.48 19.07
N VAL A 247 -17.45 -27.04 19.05
CA VAL A 247 -18.53 -27.14 20.07
C VAL A 247 -19.62 -26.14 19.68
#